data_AF-A0A428GYC7-F1
#
_entry.id   AF-A0A428GYC7-F1
#
_cell.length_a   1.000
_cell.length_b   1.000
_cell.length_c   1.000
_cell.angle_alpha   90.00
_cell.angle_beta   90.00
_cell.angle_gamma   90.00
#
_symmetry.space_group_name_H-M   'P 1'
#
loop_
_entity.id
_entity.type
_entity.pdbx_description
1 polymer ?
#
loop_
_entity_poly.entity_id
_entity_poly.type
_entity_poly.pdbx_seq_one_letter_code
_entity_poly.pdbx_strand_id
1 'polypeptide(L)'
;MSSFPFFGKRTSNEFENDEVNIFLSHNSKNKEYGDVLRELLIGVGLTNNKLIYTSNENNDVPFGKNIYDYLQEYLNGKTIVLFLLSSDYFSSVVCLNELGATWVKKHDYYNFYVPGFNLKDDKFLNSCIDSNSKGVFLNGDSQCRSALKRFLDFIFHHFELNCDNYRLEKELDEACGKFRKISVLKKEFTAKIAEVDERKAYIFCKLDTLLPIEEGFHEGESHWIQLSREYNKDIIEMVKKGKSITFIPNKITSFHEEAYGGKNFRNIYIDGKRIRIF
;
A
#
# COMPACT_ATOMS: atom_id res chain seq x y z
N MET A 1 55.03 5.62 10.42
CA MET A 1 54.05 6.72 10.38
C MET A 1 53.18 6.46 9.16
N SER A 2 51.91 6.08 9.23
CA SER A 2 50.80 6.60 10.03
C SER A 2 50.01 5.49 10.74
N SER A 3 49.97 5.57 12.07
CA SER A 3 49.00 4.89 12.92
C SER A 3 47.64 5.59 12.78
N PHE A 4 46.63 4.88 12.29
CA PHE A 4 45.23 5.28 12.50
C PHE A 4 44.76 4.66 13.83
N PRO A 5 44.43 5.45 14.85
CA PRO A 5 43.68 4.96 15.99
C PRO A 5 42.19 5.09 15.65
N PHE A 6 41.42 4.01 15.72
CA PHE A 6 39.97 4.15 15.86
C PHE A 6 39.43 3.18 16.91
N PHE A 7 39.34 3.76 18.11
CA PHE A 7 38.35 3.58 19.16
C PHE A 7 37.42 2.36 19.11
N GLY A 8 37.57 1.55 20.16
CA GLY A 8 36.47 1.23 21.06
C GLY A 8 35.53 0.12 20.62
N LYS A 9 35.70 -1.06 21.23
CA LYS A 9 34.63 -2.07 21.34
C LYS A 9 33.34 -1.37 21.80
N ARG A 10 32.30 -1.34 20.96
CA ARG A 10 30.92 -1.23 21.46
C ARG A 10 30.66 -2.51 22.25
N THR A 11 30.78 -2.42 23.57
CA THR A 11 30.07 -3.33 24.47
C THR A 11 28.59 -2.97 24.38
N SER A 12 27.87 -3.60 23.46
CA SER A 12 26.42 -3.69 23.62
C SER A 12 26.17 -4.69 24.74
N ASN A 13 25.66 -4.21 25.87
CA ASN A 13 24.86 -5.07 26.72
C ASN A 13 23.72 -5.58 25.84
N GLU A 14 23.77 -6.87 25.49
CA GLU A 14 22.67 -7.59 24.87
C GLU A 14 21.53 -7.64 25.90
N PHE A 15 20.70 -6.60 25.90
CA PHE A 15 19.30 -6.81 26.23
C PHE A 15 18.72 -7.49 24.99
N GLU A 16 18.77 -8.82 24.95
CA GLU A 16 17.83 -9.59 24.13
C GLU A 16 16.44 -9.26 24.67
N ASN A 17 15.84 -8.20 24.11
CA ASN A 17 14.43 -7.97 24.32
C ASN A 17 13.71 -9.01 23.45
N ASP A 18 13.28 -10.10 24.07
CA ASP A 18 12.49 -11.15 23.42
C ASP A 18 11.12 -10.66 22.93
N GLU A 19 10.73 -9.44 23.31
CA GLU A 19 9.51 -8.82 22.86
C GLU A 19 9.52 -8.46 21.37
N VAL A 20 8.53 -8.99 20.64
CA VAL A 20 8.33 -8.68 19.23
C VAL A 20 7.66 -7.31 19.08
N ASN A 21 8.14 -6.53 18.11
CA ASN A 21 7.55 -5.25 17.71
C ASN A 21 7.02 -5.31 16.27
N ILE A 22 6.11 -4.39 15.92
CA ILE A 22 5.69 -4.13 14.56
C ILE A 22 6.36 -2.86 14.07
N PHE A 23 7.01 -2.89 12.91
CA PHE A 23 7.57 -1.71 12.26
C PHE A 23 6.86 -1.41 10.95
N LEU A 24 6.32 -0.21 10.79
CA LEU A 24 5.65 0.23 9.57
C LEU A 24 6.61 1.05 8.68
N SER A 25 7.31 0.35 7.79
CA SER A 25 8.25 0.93 6.82
C SER A 25 7.48 1.52 5.64
N HIS A 26 7.64 2.82 5.40
CA HIS A 26 6.90 3.53 4.36
C HIS A 26 7.62 4.81 3.90
N ASN A 27 7.24 5.32 2.73
CA ASN A 27 7.61 6.67 2.32
C ASN A 27 6.63 7.69 2.95
N SER A 28 7.14 8.80 3.50
CA SER A 28 6.32 9.83 4.16
C SER A 28 5.22 10.44 3.28
N LYS A 29 5.36 10.42 1.96
CA LYS A 29 4.29 10.82 1.03
C LYS A 29 3.05 9.92 1.09
N ASN A 30 3.18 8.72 1.61
CA ASN A 30 2.11 7.74 1.78
C ASN A 30 1.64 7.63 3.25
N LYS A 31 1.97 8.62 4.09
CA LYS A 31 1.58 8.69 5.50
C LYS A 31 0.08 8.44 5.74
N GLU A 32 -0.78 8.97 4.87
CA GLU A 32 -2.24 8.78 4.97
C GLU A 32 -2.67 7.31 5.02
N TYR A 33 -1.98 6.41 4.31
CA TYR A 33 -2.24 4.97 4.39
C TYR A 33 -1.65 4.35 5.65
N GLY A 34 -0.46 4.81 6.05
CA GLY A 34 0.19 4.33 7.27
C GLY A 34 -0.58 4.71 8.53
N ASP A 35 -1.19 5.89 8.56
CA ASP A 35 -2.05 6.34 9.65
C ASP A 35 -3.28 5.45 9.80
N VAL A 36 -3.92 5.06 8.70
CA VAL A 36 -5.09 4.15 8.75
C VAL A 36 -4.68 2.75 9.23
N LEU A 37 -3.54 2.22 8.79
CA LEU A 37 -3.01 0.95 9.28
C LEU A 37 -2.69 1.00 10.79
N ARG A 38 -2.06 2.10 11.23
CA ARG A 38 -1.80 2.35 12.65
C ARG A 38 -3.10 2.35 13.43
N GLU A 39 -4.08 3.16 13.01
CA GLU A 39 -5.37 3.26 13.69
C GLU A 39 -6.07 1.91 13.78
N LEU A 40 -6.05 1.11 12.71
CA LEU A 40 -6.59 -0.25 12.72
C LEU A 40 -5.90 -1.13 13.78
N LEU A 41 -4.57 -1.16 13.79
CA LEU A 41 -3.79 -1.98 14.73
C LEU A 41 -4.03 -1.57 16.19
N ILE A 42 -3.99 -0.27 16.50
CA ILE A 42 -4.30 0.25 17.84
C ILE A 42 -5.77 0.00 18.19
N GLY A 43 -6.66 0.19 17.21
CA GLY A 43 -8.09 -0.01 17.29
C GLY A 43 -8.46 -1.44 17.68
N VAL A 44 -7.69 -2.43 17.27
CA VAL A 44 -7.88 -3.83 17.67
C VAL A 44 -7.11 -4.25 18.92
N GLY A 45 -6.40 -3.34 19.57
CA GLY A 45 -5.79 -3.55 20.88
C GLY A 45 -4.27 -3.65 20.90
N LEU A 46 -3.57 -3.46 19.77
CA LEU A 46 -2.12 -3.32 19.79
C LEU A 46 -1.74 -2.06 20.58
N THR A 47 -0.77 -2.17 21.48
CA THR A 47 -0.32 -1.03 22.28
C THR A 47 0.69 -0.18 21.51
N ASN A 48 0.70 1.14 21.75
CA ASN A 48 1.58 2.07 21.02
C ASN A 48 3.07 1.72 21.14
N ASN A 49 3.52 1.17 22.28
CA ASN A 49 4.91 0.77 22.49
C ASN A 49 5.35 -0.44 21.64
N LYS A 50 4.41 -1.20 21.08
CA LYS A 50 4.68 -2.33 20.16
C LYS A 50 4.69 -1.91 18.70
N LEU A 51 4.32 -0.66 18.38
CA LEU A 51 4.24 -0.16 17.02
C LEU A 51 5.26 0.97 16.81
N ILE A 52 6.22 0.72 15.93
CA ILE A 52 7.21 1.70 15.48
C ILE A 52 6.69 2.32 14.18
N TYR A 53 6.38 3.62 14.23
CA TYR A 53 5.86 4.36 13.08
C TYR A 53 6.19 5.85 13.23
N THR A 54 7.36 6.23 12.72
CA THR A 54 8.00 7.55 12.93
C THR A 54 7.37 8.70 12.17
N SER A 55 6.32 8.46 11.38
CA SER A 55 5.58 9.55 10.73
C SER A 55 4.42 10.08 11.58
N ASN A 56 4.06 9.45 12.69
CA ASN A 56 2.99 9.91 13.58
C ASN A 56 3.55 10.29 14.95
N GLU A 57 3.18 11.47 15.44
CA GLU A 57 3.65 12.03 16.72
C GLU A 57 3.45 11.10 17.92
N ASN A 58 2.41 10.24 17.89
CA ASN A 58 2.12 9.30 18.98
C ASN A 58 3.02 8.05 18.98
N ASN A 59 3.81 7.84 17.93
CA ASN A 59 4.75 6.72 17.76
C ASN A 59 6.11 7.21 17.23
N ASP A 60 6.39 8.51 17.40
CA ASP A 60 7.60 9.15 16.91
C ASP A 60 8.81 8.86 17.82
N VAL A 61 9.99 9.17 17.31
CA VAL A 61 11.26 9.04 18.01
C VAL A 61 11.21 9.86 19.30
N PRO A 62 11.56 9.26 20.46
CA PRO A 62 11.61 10.00 21.73
C PRO A 62 12.48 11.24 21.63
N PHE A 63 12.06 12.32 22.31
CA PHE A 63 12.78 13.59 22.29
C PHE A 63 14.27 13.41 22.63
N GLY A 64 15.14 13.95 21.77
CA GLY A 64 16.60 13.88 21.94
C GLY A 64 17.26 12.60 21.42
N LYS A 65 16.51 11.58 20.95
CA LYS A 65 17.08 10.43 20.24
C LYS A 65 17.28 10.73 18.75
N ASN A 66 18.36 10.20 18.17
CA ASN A 66 18.57 10.20 16.73
C ASN A 66 17.65 9.15 16.08
N ILE A 67 16.95 9.51 15.00
CA ILE A 67 16.00 8.61 14.32
C ILE A 67 16.67 7.34 13.78
N TYR A 68 17.91 7.42 13.27
CA TYR A 68 18.61 6.25 12.73
C TYR A 68 19.07 5.31 13.83
N ASP A 69 19.58 5.85 14.95
CA ASP A 69 19.93 5.03 16.12
C ASP A 69 18.68 4.37 16.71
N TYR A 70 17.57 5.11 16.78
CA TYR A 70 16.28 4.59 17.24
C TYR A 70 15.78 3.45 16.35
N LEU A 71 15.72 3.64 15.02
CA LEU A 71 15.31 2.60 14.09
C LEU A 71 16.27 1.39 14.13
N GLN A 72 17.57 1.63 14.27
CA GLN A 72 18.57 0.56 14.40
C GLN A 72 18.36 -0.26 15.68
N GLU A 73 17.97 0.35 16.79
CA GLU A 73 17.65 -0.34 18.06
C GLU A 73 16.54 -1.39 17.83
N TYR A 74 15.43 -1.01 17.21
CA TYR A 74 14.32 -1.94 16.98
C TYR A 74 14.60 -2.95 15.87
N LEU A 75 15.21 -2.53 14.77
CA LEU A 75 15.58 -3.44 13.68
C LEU A 75 16.68 -4.43 14.09
N ASN A 76 17.38 -4.21 15.21
CA ASN A 76 18.26 -5.21 15.79
C ASN A 76 17.53 -6.27 16.64
N GLY A 77 16.36 -5.94 17.22
CA GLY A 77 15.51 -6.87 17.97
C GLY A 77 14.53 -7.65 17.08
N LYS A 78 13.68 -8.49 17.68
CA LYS A 78 12.64 -9.22 16.94
C LYS A 78 11.56 -8.26 16.45
N THR A 79 11.39 -8.16 15.13
CA THR A 79 10.45 -7.22 14.52
C THR A 79 9.69 -7.87 13.38
N ILE A 80 8.38 -7.65 13.32
CA ILE A 80 7.55 -7.90 12.14
C ILE A 80 7.47 -6.60 11.35
N VAL A 81 7.91 -6.61 10.09
CA VAL A 81 7.95 -5.42 9.24
C VAL A 81 6.76 -5.37 8.30
N LEU A 82 5.98 -4.30 8.35
CA LEU A 82 4.90 -4.03 7.42
C LEU A 82 5.44 -3.06 6.36
N PHE A 83 5.67 -3.55 5.15
CA PHE A 83 6.11 -2.72 4.04
C PHE A 83 4.90 -2.07 3.37
N LEU A 84 4.81 -0.75 3.41
CA LEU A 84 3.85 0.02 2.64
C LEU A 84 4.51 0.45 1.31
N LEU A 85 4.36 -0.41 0.31
CA LEU A 85 5.05 -0.35 -0.98
C LEU A 85 4.34 0.57 -1.96
N SER A 86 5.12 1.50 -2.53
CA SER A 86 4.76 2.48 -3.55
C SER A 86 5.94 2.74 -4.49
N SER A 87 5.74 3.46 -5.59
CA SER A 87 6.86 3.93 -6.42
C SER A 87 7.77 4.90 -5.66
N ASP A 88 7.21 5.70 -4.75
CA ASP A 88 7.94 6.58 -3.85
C ASP A 88 8.77 5.79 -2.81
N TYR A 89 8.30 4.61 -2.38
CA TYR A 89 9.05 3.70 -1.49
C TYR A 89 10.38 3.29 -2.15
N PHE A 90 10.33 2.76 -3.37
CA PHE A 90 11.53 2.34 -4.13
C PHE A 90 12.37 3.52 -4.66
N SER A 91 11.97 4.76 -4.37
CA SER A 91 12.73 5.96 -4.68
C SER A 91 13.33 6.62 -3.42
N SER A 92 13.02 6.10 -2.24
CA SER A 92 13.53 6.60 -0.96
C SER A 92 14.72 5.76 -0.49
N VAL A 93 15.88 6.41 -0.38
CA VAL A 93 17.11 5.79 0.16
C VAL A 93 16.88 5.25 1.57
N VAL A 94 16.12 5.96 2.40
CA VAL A 94 15.81 5.53 3.77
C VAL A 94 14.99 4.24 3.75
N CYS A 95 13.92 4.18 2.95
CA CYS A 95 13.08 2.98 2.83
C CYS A 95 13.88 1.78 2.30
N LEU A 96 14.78 2.00 1.33
CA LEU A 96 15.64 0.93 0.82
C LEU A 96 16.65 0.43 1.86
N ASN A 97 17.15 1.31 2.74
CA ASN A 97 18.00 0.90 3.86
C ASN A 97 17.22 0.08 4.90
N GLU A 98 15.99 0.49 5.21
CA GLU A 98 15.08 -0.28 6.08
C GLU A 98 14.79 -1.67 5.50
N LEU A 99 14.47 -1.74 4.21
CA LEU A 99 14.28 -2.98 3.48
C LEU A 99 15.52 -3.89 3.55
N GLY A 100 16.71 -3.33 3.30
CA GLY A 100 17.97 -4.07 3.39
C GLY A 100 18.25 -4.59 4.80
N ALA A 101 17.96 -3.79 5.83
CA ALA A 101 18.11 -4.19 7.23
C ALA A 101 17.15 -5.35 7.57
N THR A 102 15.88 -5.24 7.18
CA THR A 102 14.87 -6.31 7.34
C THR A 102 15.33 -7.62 6.72
N TRP A 103 15.85 -7.57 5.49
CA TRP A 103 16.34 -8.74 4.78
C TRP A 103 17.56 -9.38 5.46
N VAL A 104 18.57 -8.59 5.82
CA VAL A 104 19.79 -9.08 6.49
C VAL A 104 19.46 -9.71 7.84
N LYS A 105 18.51 -9.12 8.59
CA LYS A 105 18.09 -9.60 9.91
C LYS A 105 17.07 -10.74 9.86
N LYS A 106 16.55 -11.09 8.68
CA LYS A 106 15.55 -12.15 8.46
C LYS A 106 14.28 -11.93 9.29
N HIS A 107 13.86 -10.68 9.41
CA HIS A 107 12.59 -10.33 10.04
C HIS A 107 11.43 -10.85 9.20
N ASP A 108 10.36 -11.30 9.87
CA ASP A 108 9.09 -11.57 9.20
C ASP A 108 8.55 -10.26 8.63
N TYR A 109 7.95 -10.32 7.44
CA TYR A 109 7.37 -9.13 6.83
C TYR A 109 6.09 -9.41 6.05
N TYR A 110 5.29 -8.36 5.91
CA TYR A 110 4.03 -8.36 5.17
C TYR A 110 3.97 -7.16 4.23
N ASN A 111 3.53 -7.43 2.99
CA ASN A 111 3.45 -6.42 1.95
C ASN A 111 2.06 -5.79 1.90
N PHE A 112 2.02 -4.47 2.02
CA PHE A 112 0.86 -3.63 1.78
C PHE A 112 1.16 -2.73 0.59
N TYR A 113 0.22 -2.63 -0.33
CA TYR A 113 0.38 -1.88 -1.56
C TYR A 113 -0.54 -0.67 -1.52
N VAL A 114 -0.01 0.51 -1.82
CA VAL A 114 -0.89 1.62 -2.18
C VAL A 114 -1.70 1.25 -3.43
N PRO A 115 -2.97 1.68 -3.52
CA PRO A 115 -3.81 1.47 -4.69
C PRO A 115 -3.10 1.83 -6.00
N GLY A 116 -3.10 0.89 -6.94
CA GLY A 116 -2.47 1.08 -8.25
C GLY A 116 -0.97 0.78 -8.30
N PHE A 117 -0.37 0.25 -7.24
CA PHE A 117 1.02 -0.20 -7.26
C PHE A 117 1.28 -1.23 -8.38
N ASN A 118 2.33 -1.02 -9.15
CA ASN A 118 2.69 -1.90 -10.25
C ASN A 118 3.49 -3.11 -9.73
N LEU A 119 2.85 -4.28 -9.62
CA LEU A 119 3.52 -5.53 -9.25
C LEU A 119 4.54 -6.04 -10.28
N LYS A 120 4.58 -5.42 -11.47
CA LYS A 120 5.61 -5.65 -12.49
C LYS A 120 6.68 -4.55 -12.50
N ASP A 121 6.75 -3.72 -11.46
CA ASP A 121 7.80 -2.72 -11.34
C ASP A 121 9.17 -3.40 -11.22
N ASP A 122 10.14 -2.97 -12.03
CA ASP A 122 11.45 -3.60 -12.08
C ASP A 122 12.19 -3.52 -10.74
N LYS A 123 12.05 -2.42 -9.99
CA LYS A 123 12.73 -2.28 -8.69
C LYS A 123 12.12 -3.23 -7.66
N PHE A 124 10.79 -3.41 -7.69
CA PHE A 124 10.11 -4.39 -6.83
C PHE A 124 10.55 -5.82 -7.15
N LEU A 125 10.50 -6.21 -8.42
CA LEU A 125 10.86 -7.56 -8.87
C LEU A 125 12.33 -7.92 -8.63
N ASN A 126 13.22 -6.92 -8.63
CA ASN A 126 14.65 -7.11 -8.35
C ASN A 126 15.04 -6.77 -6.91
N SER A 127 14.06 -6.57 -6.01
CA SER A 127 14.32 -6.33 -4.59
C SER A 127 14.45 -7.64 -3.80
N CYS A 128 14.82 -7.55 -2.52
CA CYS A 128 14.87 -8.70 -1.62
C CYS A 128 13.51 -9.06 -1.00
N ILE A 129 12.43 -8.40 -1.43
CA ILE A 129 11.06 -8.75 -1.07
C ILE A 129 10.61 -9.92 -1.95
N ASP A 130 9.98 -10.93 -1.35
CA ASP A 130 9.37 -12.03 -2.11
C ASP A 130 8.17 -11.51 -2.92
N SER A 131 8.39 -11.31 -4.22
CA SER A 131 7.37 -10.88 -5.17
C SER A 131 6.27 -11.92 -5.41
N ASN A 132 6.45 -13.17 -4.94
CA ASN A 132 5.43 -14.21 -5.00
C ASN A 132 4.51 -14.22 -3.77
N SER A 133 4.89 -13.49 -2.71
CA SER A 133 4.06 -13.37 -1.51
C SER A 133 2.78 -12.57 -1.80
N LYS A 134 1.65 -13.04 -1.24
CA LYS A 134 0.38 -12.31 -1.34
C LYS A 134 0.42 -11.12 -0.39
N GLY A 135 0.31 -9.91 -0.92
CA GLY A 135 0.12 -8.70 -0.12
C GLY A 135 -1.30 -8.15 -0.19
N VAL A 136 -1.51 -6.99 0.42
CA VAL A 136 -2.83 -6.34 0.54
C VAL A 136 -2.84 -5.00 -0.20
N PHE A 137 -3.72 -4.83 -1.18
CA PHE A 137 -3.98 -3.51 -1.76
C PHE A 137 -4.92 -2.71 -0.86
N LEU A 138 -4.49 -1.52 -0.44
CA LEU A 138 -5.21 -0.68 0.51
C LEU A 138 -6.25 0.22 -0.18
N ASN A 139 -7.14 -0.37 -0.98
CA ASN A 139 -8.19 0.37 -1.70
C ASN A 139 -9.53 0.41 -0.95
N GLY A 140 -9.66 -0.33 0.14
CA GLY A 140 -10.88 -0.38 0.96
C GLY A 140 -12.04 -1.14 0.31
N ASP A 141 -11.78 -1.99 -0.69
CA ASP A 141 -12.78 -2.90 -1.25
C ASP A 141 -12.97 -4.17 -0.39
N SER A 142 -13.83 -5.08 -0.83
CA SER A 142 -14.11 -6.34 -0.12
C SER A 142 -12.89 -7.28 -0.05
N GLN A 143 -11.99 -7.25 -1.03
CA GLN A 143 -10.76 -8.04 -1.04
C GLN A 143 -9.74 -7.46 -0.06
N CYS A 144 -9.58 -6.13 -0.03
CA CYS A 144 -8.81 -5.39 0.95
C CYS A 144 -9.27 -5.75 2.36
N ARG A 145 -10.58 -5.61 2.64
CA ARG A 145 -11.18 -5.94 3.94
C ARG A 145 -10.90 -7.38 4.36
N SER A 146 -11.14 -8.34 3.47
CA SER A 146 -10.93 -9.76 3.75
C SER A 146 -9.46 -10.09 4.00
N ALA A 147 -8.54 -9.42 3.29
CA ALA A 147 -7.12 -9.61 3.46
C ALA A 147 -6.59 -8.97 4.76
N LEU A 148 -7.08 -7.78 5.12
CA LEU A 148 -6.81 -7.16 6.41
C LEU A 148 -7.28 -8.04 7.56
N LYS A 149 -8.49 -8.60 7.49
CA LYS A 149 -8.99 -9.53 8.52
C LYS A 149 -8.06 -10.72 8.74
N ARG A 150 -7.64 -11.40 7.66
CA ARG A 150 -6.69 -12.52 7.75
C ARG A 150 -5.33 -12.11 8.33
N PHE A 151 -4.85 -10.92 7.99
CA PHE A 151 -3.62 -10.38 8.57
C PHE A 151 -3.80 -10.12 10.07
N LEU A 152 -4.93 -9.56 10.50
CA LEU A 152 -5.23 -9.31 11.90
C LEU A 152 -5.37 -10.61 12.71
N ASP A 153 -5.93 -11.67 12.12
CA ASP A 153 -5.99 -13.00 12.78
C ASP A 153 -4.57 -13.50 13.15
N PHE A 154 -3.58 -13.25 12.27
CA PHE A 154 -2.18 -13.55 12.56
C PHE A 154 -1.62 -12.66 13.69
N ILE A 155 -1.91 -11.35 13.65
CA ILE A 155 -1.47 -10.41 14.70
C ILE A 155 -2.08 -10.77 16.06
N PHE A 156 -3.35 -11.17 16.12
CA PHE A 156 -4.00 -11.60 17.35
C PHE A 156 -3.33 -12.81 17.97
N HIS A 157 -2.97 -13.79 17.16
CA HIS A 157 -2.24 -14.97 17.62
C HIS A 157 -0.84 -14.61 18.11
N HIS A 158 -0.11 -13.76 17.38
CA HIS A 158 1.28 -13.44 17.66
C HIS A 158 1.47 -12.53 18.89
N PHE A 159 0.53 -11.60 19.11
CA PHE A 159 0.61 -10.62 20.19
C PHE A 159 -0.37 -10.91 21.35
N GLU A 160 -1.03 -12.08 21.32
CA GLU A 160 -2.02 -12.51 22.32
C GLU A 160 -3.12 -11.46 22.56
N LEU A 161 -3.56 -10.78 21.50
CA LEU A 161 -4.56 -9.72 21.60
C LEU A 161 -5.95 -10.31 21.80
N ASN A 162 -6.72 -9.69 22.69
CA ASN A 162 -8.13 -10.02 22.90
C ASN A 162 -9.01 -8.90 22.33
N CYS A 163 -9.49 -9.11 21.10
CA CYS A 163 -10.42 -8.23 20.40
C CYS A 163 -11.71 -9.01 20.11
N ASP A 164 -12.85 -8.53 20.59
CA ASP A 164 -14.12 -9.16 20.28
C ASP A 164 -14.51 -8.94 18.80
N ASN A 165 -15.32 -9.84 18.26
CA ASN A 165 -15.73 -9.78 16.85
C ASN A 165 -16.45 -8.48 16.48
N TYR A 166 -17.24 -7.90 17.39
CA TYR A 166 -17.95 -6.66 17.09
C TYR A 166 -16.98 -5.50 16.89
N ARG A 167 -15.98 -5.38 17.77
CA ARG A 167 -14.90 -4.39 17.65
C ARG A 167 -14.07 -4.62 16.39
N LEU A 168 -13.65 -5.86 16.11
CA LEU A 168 -12.89 -6.19 14.90
C LEU A 168 -13.62 -5.74 13.62
N GLU A 169 -14.90 -6.11 13.46
CA GLU A 169 -15.66 -5.77 12.26
C GLU A 169 -15.83 -4.25 12.13
N LYS A 170 -16.05 -3.55 13.25
CA LYS A 170 -16.14 -2.08 13.27
C LYS A 170 -14.83 -1.42 12.83
N GLU A 171 -13.69 -1.81 13.39
CA GLU A 171 -12.38 -1.23 13.05
C GLU A 171 -12.01 -1.51 11.59
N LEU A 172 -12.33 -2.70 11.07
CA LEU A 172 -12.16 -3.04 9.65
C LEU A 172 -13.01 -2.15 8.73
N ASP A 173 -14.27 -1.91 9.07
CA ASP A 173 -15.17 -1.07 8.29
C ASP A 173 -14.71 0.39 8.30
N GLU A 174 -14.27 0.89 9.45
CA GLU A 174 -13.69 2.23 9.59
C GLU A 174 -12.41 2.39 8.77
N ALA A 175 -11.48 1.42 8.85
CA ALA A 175 -10.24 1.44 8.08
C ALA A 175 -10.52 1.42 6.57
N CYS A 176 -11.40 0.52 6.10
CA CYS A 176 -11.78 0.46 4.68
C CYS A 176 -12.48 1.75 4.23
N GLY A 177 -13.31 2.35 5.08
CA GLY A 177 -13.92 3.65 4.83
C GLY A 177 -12.90 4.78 4.68
N LYS A 178 -11.85 4.79 5.51
CA LYS A 178 -10.77 5.76 5.42
C LYS A 178 -9.93 5.54 4.15
N PHE A 179 -9.56 4.29 3.82
CA PHE A 179 -8.83 3.99 2.60
C PHE A 179 -9.55 4.46 1.33
N ARG A 180 -10.88 4.29 1.26
CA ARG A 180 -11.68 4.78 0.12
C ARG A 180 -11.60 6.30 -0.05
N LYS A 181 -11.52 7.05 1.04
CA LYS A 181 -11.43 8.52 1.03
C LYS A 181 -10.06 9.05 0.64
N ILE A 182 -9.02 8.21 0.62
CA ILE A 182 -7.69 8.63 0.21
C ILE A 182 -7.68 8.85 -1.31
N SER A 183 -7.50 10.09 -1.73
CA SER A 183 -7.56 10.46 -3.14
C SER A 183 -6.44 9.81 -3.96
N VAL A 184 -6.84 9.12 -5.02
CA VAL A 184 -5.95 8.60 -6.07
C VAL A 184 -5.86 9.52 -7.29
N LEU A 185 -6.61 10.63 -7.30
CA LEU A 185 -6.56 11.59 -8.39
C LEU A 185 -5.16 12.19 -8.52
N LYS A 186 -4.73 12.42 -9.76
CA LYS A 186 -3.41 13.00 -10.10
C LYS A 186 -2.21 12.15 -9.66
N LYS A 187 -2.42 10.95 -9.13
CA LYS A 187 -1.37 9.96 -8.82
C LYS A 187 -1.31 8.91 -9.93
N GLU A 188 -0.14 8.33 -10.17
CA GLU A 188 -0.01 7.24 -11.13
C GLU A 188 -0.69 5.98 -10.59
N PHE A 189 -1.50 5.32 -11.43
CA PHE A 189 -2.25 4.13 -11.07
C PHE A 189 -2.06 3.06 -12.14
N THR A 190 -1.79 1.82 -11.73
CA THR A 190 -1.68 0.65 -12.61
C THR A 190 -2.75 -0.38 -12.28
N ALA A 191 -3.45 -0.87 -13.29
CA ALA A 191 -4.46 -1.91 -13.17
C ALA A 191 -4.36 -2.90 -14.33
N LYS A 192 -5.01 -4.07 -14.25
CA LYS A 192 -5.19 -4.94 -15.41
C LYS A 192 -6.51 -4.63 -16.10
N ILE A 193 -6.49 -4.77 -17.42
CA ILE A 193 -7.68 -4.68 -18.25
C ILE A 193 -8.44 -6.01 -18.15
N ALA A 194 -9.56 -6.01 -17.44
CA ALA A 194 -10.40 -7.19 -17.23
C ALA A 194 -11.32 -7.47 -18.44
N GLU A 195 -11.76 -6.42 -19.12
CA GLU A 195 -12.69 -6.46 -20.26
C GLU A 195 -12.45 -5.25 -21.17
N VAL A 196 -12.70 -5.43 -22.47
CA VAL A 196 -12.62 -4.37 -23.47
C VAL A 196 -13.96 -4.32 -24.22
N ASP A 197 -14.61 -3.16 -24.24
CA ASP A 197 -15.80 -2.89 -25.07
C ASP A 197 -15.42 -1.89 -26.16
N GLU A 198 -15.41 -2.37 -27.40
CA GLU A 198 -15.02 -1.58 -28.57
C GLU A 198 -16.21 -0.90 -29.24
N ARG A 199 -16.13 0.42 -29.40
CA ARG A 199 -17.09 1.24 -30.14
C ARG A 199 -16.40 1.93 -31.31
N LYS A 200 -17.20 2.50 -32.22
CA LYS A 200 -16.71 3.17 -33.43
C LYS A 200 -15.72 4.31 -33.12
N ALA A 201 -16.02 5.14 -32.12
CA ALA A 201 -15.19 6.30 -31.75
C ALA A 201 -14.35 6.08 -30.48
N TYR A 202 -14.70 5.09 -29.65
CA TYR A 202 -14.13 4.88 -28.32
C TYR A 202 -13.79 3.42 -28.06
N ILE A 203 -12.85 3.18 -27.16
CA ILE A 203 -12.65 1.89 -26.51
C ILE A 203 -12.83 2.08 -25.01
N PHE A 204 -13.62 1.21 -24.39
CA PHE A 204 -13.83 1.17 -22.95
C PHE A 204 -13.05 0.02 -22.34
N CYS A 205 -12.26 0.31 -21.30
CA CYS A 205 -11.42 -0.67 -20.62
C CYS A 205 -11.93 -0.86 -19.19
N LYS A 206 -12.48 -2.03 -18.88
CA LYS A 206 -12.83 -2.39 -17.50
C LYS A 206 -11.58 -2.73 -16.72
N LEU A 207 -11.43 -2.16 -15.53
CA LEU A 207 -10.32 -2.47 -14.63
C LEU A 207 -10.65 -3.69 -13.75
N ASP A 208 -9.64 -4.44 -13.35
CA ASP A 208 -9.74 -5.56 -12.41
C ASP A 208 -9.79 -5.13 -10.93
N THR A 209 -9.68 -3.82 -10.69
CA THR A 209 -9.68 -3.20 -9.36
C THR A 209 -10.61 -1.99 -9.36
N LEU A 210 -11.13 -1.68 -8.18
CA LEU A 210 -11.82 -0.42 -7.91
C LEU A 210 -10.80 0.62 -7.43
N LEU A 211 -10.93 1.85 -7.92
CA LEU A 211 -10.16 2.99 -7.44
C LEU A 211 -10.84 3.56 -6.21
N PRO A 212 -10.10 3.87 -5.13
CA PRO A 212 -10.62 4.64 -4.00
C PRO A 212 -11.31 5.92 -4.45
N ILE A 213 -12.50 6.15 -3.91
CA ILE A 213 -13.34 7.32 -4.09
C ILE A 213 -14.06 7.56 -2.77
N GLU A 214 -14.34 8.83 -2.42
CA GLU A 214 -15.00 9.19 -1.15
C GLU A 214 -16.33 8.45 -0.93
N GLU A 215 -17.07 8.17 -2.00
CA GLU A 215 -18.27 7.35 -2.00
C GLU A 215 -17.93 5.86 -1.75
N GLY A 216 -18.81 5.15 -1.03
CA GLY A 216 -18.68 3.70 -0.86
C GLY A 216 -18.78 2.94 -2.18
N PHE A 217 -18.21 1.74 -2.22
CA PHE A 217 -18.40 0.83 -3.36
C PHE A 217 -19.75 0.14 -3.27
N HIS A 218 -20.42 0.03 -4.41
CA HIS A 218 -21.68 -0.70 -4.53
C HIS A 218 -21.47 -2.15 -4.97
N GLU A 219 -22.40 -3.03 -4.61
CA GLU A 219 -22.32 -4.44 -4.99
C GLU A 219 -22.37 -4.61 -6.52
N GLY A 220 -21.34 -5.25 -7.09
CA GLY A 220 -21.22 -5.44 -8.54
C GLY A 220 -20.67 -4.23 -9.30
N GLU A 221 -20.18 -3.20 -8.59
CA GLU A 221 -19.54 -2.03 -9.20
C GLU A 221 -18.30 -2.40 -10.02
N SER A 222 -18.10 -1.67 -11.12
CA SER A 222 -16.92 -1.78 -11.96
C SER A 222 -16.41 -0.43 -12.41
N HIS A 223 -15.10 -0.29 -12.59
CA HIS A 223 -14.48 0.96 -13.00
C HIS A 223 -13.95 0.85 -14.42
N TRP A 224 -14.22 1.86 -15.24
CA TRP A 224 -13.92 1.84 -16.67
C TRP A 224 -13.16 3.08 -17.09
N ILE A 225 -12.19 2.89 -17.99
CA ILE A 225 -11.52 3.97 -18.69
C ILE A 225 -12.09 4.09 -20.09
N GLN A 226 -12.47 5.30 -20.50
CA GLN A 226 -12.87 5.61 -21.87
C GLN A 226 -11.71 6.22 -22.65
N LEU A 227 -11.30 5.58 -23.74
CA LEU A 227 -10.25 6.05 -24.63
C LEU A 227 -10.84 6.45 -26.00
N SER A 228 -10.66 7.71 -26.41
CA SER A 228 -10.98 8.13 -27.78
C SER A 228 -9.97 7.55 -28.77
N ARG A 229 -10.45 6.89 -29.83
CA ARG A 229 -9.58 6.35 -30.88
C ARG A 229 -8.82 7.44 -31.61
N GLU A 230 -9.39 8.64 -31.72
CA GLU A 230 -8.75 9.78 -32.38
C GLU A 230 -7.52 10.28 -31.62
N TYR A 231 -7.61 10.34 -30.29
CA TYR A 231 -6.55 10.90 -29.44
C TYR A 231 -5.54 9.87 -28.91
N ASN A 232 -5.83 8.57 -29.05
CA ASN A 232 -5.01 7.49 -28.48
C ASN A 232 -4.47 6.52 -29.54
N LYS A 233 -4.27 6.99 -30.79
CA LYS A 233 -3.88 6.17 -31.94
C LYS A 233 -2.66 5.28 -31.67
N ASP A 234 -1.68 5.80 -30.91
CA ASP A 234 -0.42 5.11 -30.64
C ASP A 234 -0.53 3.92 -29.68
N ILE A 235 -1.60 3.87 -28.87
CA ILE A 235 -1.79 2.84 -27.84
C ILE A 235 -3.04 1.98 -28.07
N ILE A 236 -3.94 2.40 -28.96
CA ILE A 236 -5.27 1.80 -29.10
C ILE A 236 -5.20 0.32 -29.52
N GLU A 237 -4.23 -0.05 -30.34
CA GLU A 237 -4.02 -1.43 -30.79
C GLU A 237 -3.43 -2.35 -29.71
N MET A 238 -2.83 -1.75 -28.66
CA MET A 238 -2.29 -2.47 -27.52
C MET A 238 -3.36 -2.81 -26.47
N VAL A 239 -4.50 -2.12 -26.50
CA VAL A 239 -5.62 -2.33 -25.56
C VAL A 239 -6.21 -3.72 -25.74
N LYS A 240 -5.92 -4.63 -24.81
CA LYS A 240 -6.40 -6.02 -24.83
C LYS A 240 -6.66 -6.51 -23.42
N LYS A 241 -7.65 -7.39 -23.26
CA LYS A 241 -7.89 -8.10 -22.00
C LYS A 241 -6.60 -8.80 -21.51
N GLY A 242 -6.33 -8.68 -20.21
CA GLY A 242 -5.16 -9.26 -19.54
C GLY A 242 -3.89 -8.38 -19.57
N LYS A 243 -3.85 -7.33 -20.40
CA LYS A 243 -2.79 -6.33 -20.39
C LYS A 243 -2.88 -5.43 -19.17
N SER A 244 -1.74 -4.90 -18.74
CA SER A 244 -1.67 -3.87 -17.70
C SER A 244 -1.79 -2.49 -18.35
N ILE A 245 -2.49 -1.57 -17.69
CA ILE A 245 -2.60 -0.17 -18.08
C ILE A 245 -2.16 0.70 -16.90
N THR A 246 -1.22 1.61 -17.16
CA THR A 246 -0.80 2.66 -16.24
C THR A 246 -1.35 3.99 -16.74
N PHE A 247 -1.98 4.75 -15.85
CA PHE A 247 -2.65 6.01 -16.18
C PHE A 247 -2.67 6.96 -14.97
N ILE A 248 -3.06 8.21 -15.19
CA ILE A 248 -3.29 9.18 -14.12
C ILE A 248 -4.77 9.59 -14.15
N PRO A 249 -5.59 9.20 -13.14
CA PRO A 249 -6.99 9.60 -13.08
C PRO A 249 -7.11 11.09 -12.78
N ASN A 250 -7.91 11.77 -13.58
CA ASN A 250 -8.24 13.19 -13.45
C ASN A 250 -9.60 13.40 -12.77
N LYS A 251 -10.58 12.55 -13.10
CA LYS A 251 -11.93 12.58 -12.52
C LYS A 251 -12.50 11.16 -12.52
N ILE A 252 -13.26 10.83 -11.47
CA ILE A 252 -14.07 9.61 -11.39
C ILE A 252 -15.53 10.08 -11.27
N THR A 253 -16.45 9.48 -12.04
CA THR A 253 -17.87 9.85 -11.95
C THR A 253 -18.48 9.43 -10.62
N SER A 254 -19.50 10.17 -10.17
CA SER A 254 -20.41 9.69 -9.14
C SER A 254 -21.12 8.42 -9.62
N PHE A 255 -21.68 7.65 -8.69
CA PHE A 255 -22.26 6.34 -9.02
C PHE A 255 -23.49 6.46 -9.91
N HIS A 256 -24.27 7.52 -9.66
CA HIS A 256 -25.62 7.66 -10.18
C HIS A 256 -25.72 8.53 -11.43
N GLU A 257 -24.67 9.27 -11.81
CA GLU A 257 -24.84 10.30 -12.84
C GLU A 257 -24.97 9.78 -14.27
N GLU A 258 -24.43 8.62 -14.66
CA GLU A 258 -24.57 8.16 -16.04
C GLU A 258 -24.49 6.63 -16.15
N ALA A 259 -25.57 5.92 -15.81
CA ALA A 259 -25.68 4.49 -16.10
C ALA A 259 -25.80 4.27 -17.63
N TYR A 260 -24.68 4.25 -18.36
CA TYR A 260 -24.66 3.80 -19.75
C TYR A 260 -25.15 2.34 -19.81
N GLY A 261 -26.38 2.14 -20.28
CA GLY A 261 -26.95 0.81 -20.51
C GLY A 261 -27.27 0.01 -19.25
N GLY A 262 -27.57 0.67 -18.11
CA GLY A 262 -28.06 -0.02 -16.91
C GLY A 262 -27.04 -0.89 -16.17
N LYS A 263 -25.74 -0.74 -16.47
CA LYS A 263 -24.65 -1.43 -15.78
C LYS A 263 -24.25 -0.66 -14.52
N ASN A 264 -23.82 -1.40 -13.50
CA ASN A 264 -23.27 -0.86 -12.26
C ASN A 264 -21.78 -0.48 -12.47
N PHE A 265 -21.50 0.77 -12.84
CA PHE A 265 -20.13 1.19 -13.14
C PHE A 265 -19.85 2.68 -12.90
N ARG A 266 -18.57 3.03 -12.81
CA ARG A 266 -18.05 4.41 -12.84
C ARG A 266 -17.07 4.61 -13.98
N ASN A 267 -17.12 5.79 -14.59
CA ASN A 267 -16.15 6.22 -15.59
C ASN A 267 -14.98 6.94 -14.94
N ILE A 268 -13.78 6.58 -15.35
CA ILE A 268 -12.52 7.21 -15.00
C ILE A 268 -12.04 8.01 -16.20
N TYR A 269 -12.02 9.32 -16.03
CA TYR A 269 -11.39 10.24 -16.96
C TYR A 269 -9.92 10.37 -16.58
N ILE A 270 -9.06 10.27 -17.58
CA ILE A 270 -7.60 10.24 -17.40
C ILE A 270 -6.95 11.44 -18.06
N ASP A 271 -5.76 11.80 -17.58
CA ASP A 271 -4.89 12.75 -18.27
C ASP A 271 -4.23 12.09 -19.49
N GLY A 272 -4.62 12.51 -20.70
CA GLY A 272 -4.26 11.85 -21.96
C GLY A 272 -2.77 11.83 -22.30
N LYS A 273 -1.90 12.52 -21.55
CA LYS A 273 -0.45 12.56 -21.83
C LYS A 273 0.37 11.46 -21.15
N ARG A 274 -0.23 10.62 -20.30
CA ARG A 274 0.53 9.64 -19.48
C ARG A 274 -0.20 8.30 -19.36
N ILE A 275 -0.40 7.63 -20.49
CA ILE A 275 -0.97 6.28 -20.55
C ILE A 275 0.08 5.32 -21.10
N ARG A 276 0.23 4.17 -20.46
CA ARG A 276 1.14 3.08 -20.90
C ARG A 276 0.42 1.75 -20.81
N ILE A 277 0.54 0.90 -21.83
CA ILE A 277 -0.05 -0.44 -21.86
C ILE A 277 1.05 -1.47 -22.10
N PHE A 278 1.07 -2.56 -21.33
CA PHE A 278 2.12 -3.59 -21.39
C PHE A 278 1.62 -4.99 -21.02
#